data_AF-A0A4Q6FK11-F1
#
_entry.id   AF-A0A4Q6FK11-F1
#
_cell.length_a   1.000
_cell.length_b   1.000
_cell.length_c   1.000
_cell.angle_alpha   90.00
_cell.angle_beta   90.00
_cell.angle_gamma   90.00
#
_symmetry.space_group_name_H-M   'P 1'
#
loop_
_entity.id
_entity.type
_entity.pdbx_description
1 polymer ?
#
loop_
_entity_poly.entity_id
_entity_poly.type
_entity_poly.pdbx_seq_one_letter_code
_entity_poly.pdbx_strand_id
1 'polypeptide(L)'
;MDESIQRAERFLTAISERADRARIALENDDWDAFDDAMKWKNAAFHNFRAIDYVLQAKEPNYLMSERWQQFWTQIRNSETELSLAIENYQKNLNQTLLKLRKTKRAVSRYHSGNADSSGFIDGV
;
A
#
# COMPACT_ATOMS: atom_id res chain seq x y z
N MET A 1 7.45 -5.71 -34.28
CA MET A 1 7.25 -4.78 -33.14
C MET A 1 8.61 -4.65 -32.45
N ASP A 2 9.10 -3.43 -32.21
CA ASP A 2 10.43 -3.19 -31.59
C ASP A 2 10.46 -3.82 -30.19
N GLU A 3 11.54 -4.55 -29.87
CA GLU A 3 11.76 -5.17 -28.57
C GLU A 3 11.72 -4.14 -27.42
N SER A 4 12.19 -2.93 -27.70
CA SER A 4 12.25 -1.82 -26.75
C SER A 4 10.85 -1.38 -26.31
N ILE A 5 9.93 -1.31 -27.29
CA ILE A 5 8.52 -0.97 -27.05
C ILE A 5 7.86 -2.06 -26.22
N GLN A 6 8.00 -3.32 -26.62
CA GLN A 6 7.41 -4.45 -25.86
C GLN A 6 7.92 -4.50 -24.43
N ARG A 7 9.21 -4.24 -24.21
CA ARG A 7 9.81 -4.29 -22.89
C ARG A 7 9.30 -3.13 -22.01
N ALA A 8 9.19 -1.93 -22.56
CA ALA A 8 8.61 -0.78 -21.86
C ALA A 8 7.13 -1.01 -21.49
N GLU A 9 6.33 -1.55 -22.41
CA GLU A 9 4.93 -1.92 -22.14
C GLU A 9 4.81 -2.90 -20.98
N ARG A 10 5.65 -3.95 -20.96
CA ARG A 10 5.68 -4.91 -19.84
C ARG A 10 5.98 -4.24 -18.50
N PHE A 11 6.88 -3.26 -18.48
CA PHE A 11 7.17 -2.53 -17.25
C PHE A 11 6.01 -1.65 -16.82
N LEU A 12 5.34 -0.96 -17.74
CA LEU A 12 4.16 -0.16 -17.41
C LEU A 12 3.00 -1.03 -16.89
N THR A 13 2.72 -2.16 -17.54
CA THR A 13 1.74 -3.14 -17.05
C THR A 13 2.12 -3.66 -15.67
N ALA A 14 3.40 -3.98 -15.46
CA ALA A 14 3.86 -4.44 -14.15
C ALA A 14 3.67 -3.38 -13.06
N ILE A 15 3.80 -2.09 -13.36
CA ILE A 15 3.55 -1.02 -12.37
C ILE A 15 2.09 -1.06 -11.90
N SER A 16 1.12 -1.05 -12.83
CA SER A 16 -0.30 -1.07 -12.48
C SER A 16 -0.69 -2.36 -11.77
N GLU A 17 -0.27 -3.53 -12.27
CA GLU A 17 -0.57 -4.82 -11.63
C GLU A 17 0.01 -4.92 -10.21
N ARG A 18 1.19 -4.34 -9.97
CA ARG A 18 1.81 -4.36 -8.64
C ARG A 18 1.16 -3.36 -7.69
N ALA A 19 0.68 -2.22 -8.19
CA ALA A 19 -0.16 -1.32 -7.40
C ALA A 19 -1.45 -2.03 -6.95
N ASP A 20 -2.12 -2.76 -7.85
CA ASP A 20 -3.34 -3.50 -7.52
C ASP A 20 -3.07 -4.63 -6.50
N ARG A 21 -1.95 -5.34 -6.63
CA ARG A 21 -1.54 -6.36 -5.63
C ARG A 21 -1.26 -5.73 -4.26
N ALA A 22 -0.58 -4.58 -4.22
CA ALA A 22 -0.34 -3.87 -2.98
C ALA A 22 -1.67 -3.45 -2.32
N ARG A 23 -2.65 -2.99 -3.12
CA ARG A 23 -3.99 -2.65 -2.64
C ARG A 23 -4.68 -3.86 -2.00
N ILE A 24 -4.70 -4.99 -2.69
CA ILE A 24 -5.30 -6.24 -2.21
C ILE A 24 -4.59 -6.74 -0.94
N ALA A 25 -3.27 -6.60 -0.86
CA ALA A 25 -2.50 -6.99 0.33
C ALA A 25 -2.90 -6.14 1.56
N LEU A 26 -3.06 -4.83 1.40
CA LEU A 26 -3.56 -3.94 2.46
C LEU A 26 -4.97 -4.32 2.93
N GLU A 27 -5.86 -4.71 2.01
CA GLU A 27 -7.22 -5.15 2.35
C GLU A 27 -7.24 -6.42 3.20
N ASN A 28 -6.20 -7.25 3.10
CA ASN A 28 -6.05 -8.51 3.84
C ASN A 28 -5.15 -8.40 5.08
N ASP A 29 -4.71 -7.19 5.47
CA ASP A 29 -3.71 -6.98 6.53
C ASP A 29 -2.39 -7.72 6.28
N ASP A 30 -2.06 -8.05 5.02
CA ASP A 30 -0.86 -8.78 4.63
C ASP A 30 0.28 -7.81 4.28
N TRP A 31 1.06 -7.44 5.29
CA TRP A 31 2.17 -6.49 5.15
C TRP A 31 3.35 -7.04 4.35
N ASP A 32 3.62 -8.35 4.44
CA ASP A 32 4.73 -8.97 3.71
C ASP A 32 4.43 -8.94 2.20
N ALA A 33 3.20 -9.27 1.79
CA ALA A 33 2.77 -9.18 0.40
C ALA A 33 2.71 -7.73 -0.09
N PHE A 34 2.32 -6.78 0.76
CA PHE A 34 2.33 -5.35 0.43
C PHE A 34 3.75 -4.86 0.13
N ASP A 35 4.71 -5.16 1.01
CA ASP A 35 6.11 -4.74 0.85
C ASP A 35 6.75 -5.37 -0.39
N ASP A 36 6.50 -6.66 -0.64
CA ASP A 36 6.98 -7.32 -1.87
C ASP A 36 6.37 -6.67 -3.12
N ALA A 37 5.06 -6.42 -3.13
CA ALA A 37 4.39 -5.76 -4.25
C ALA A 37 4.97 -4.36 -4.52
N MET A 38 5.17 -3.55 -3.48
CA MET A 38 5.75 -2.20 -3.60
C MET A 38 7.20 -2.23 -4.08
N LYS A 39 8.01 -3.19 -3.61
CA LYS A 39 9.39 -3.40 -4.08
C LYS A 39 9.43 -3.69 -5.58
N TRP A 40 8.59 -4.61 -6.06
CA TRP A 40 8.53 -4.96 -7.48
C TRP A 40 7.94 -3.84 -8.34
N LYS A 41 6.97 -3.07 -7.82
CA LYS A 41 6.46 -1.86 -8.48
C LYS A 41 7.58 -0.84 -8.71
N ASN A 42 8.37 -0.55 -7.69
CA ASN A 42 9.51 0.37 -7.78
C ASN A 42 10.56 -0.13 -8.76
N ALA A 43 10.87 -1.43 -8.75
CA ALA A 43 11.79 -2.04 -9.71
C ALA A 43 11.28 -1.89 -11.16
N ALA A 44 9.99 -2.11 -11.40
CA ALA A 44 9.38 -1.92 -12.72
C ALA A 44 9.46 -0.46 -13.18
N PHE A 45 9.23 0.50 -12.30
CA PHE A 45 9.38 1.93 -12.59
C PHE A 45 10.82 2.29 -12.99
N HIS A 46 11.82 1.83 -12.23
CA HIS A 46 13.22 2.10 -12.58
C HIS A 46 13.62 1.46 -13.91
N ASN A 47 13.17 0.24 -14.17
CA ASN A 47 13.42 -0.43 -15.44
C ASN A 47 12.72 0.27 -16.62
N PHE A 48 11.51 0.81 -16.41
CA PHE A 48 10.84 1.65 -17.40
C PHE A 48 11.65 2.92 -17.70
N ARG A 49 12.13 3.63 -16.67
CA ARG A 49 12.95 4.84 -16.90
C ARG A 49 14.23 4.58 -17.67
N ALA A 50 14.86 3.42 -17.46
CA ALA A 50 16.06 3.05 -18.20
C ALA A 50 15.78 2.87 -19.70
N ILE A 51 14.61 2.32 -20.06
CA ILE A 51 14.24 2.09 -21.46
C ILE A 51 13.55 3.29 -22.12
N ASP A 52 12.87 4.13 -21.34
CA ASP A 52 12.26 5.39 -21.78
C ASP A 52 13.28 6.27 -22.50
N TYR A 53 14.49 6.41 -21.95
CA TYR A 53 15.58 7.16 -22.60
C TYR A 53 15.92 6.63 -24.01
N VAL A 54 15.93 5.30 -24.18
CA VAL A 54 16.19 4.65 -25.47
C VAL A 54 15.03 4.86 -26.43
N LEU A 55 13.79 4.75 -25.94
CA LEU A 55 12.58 4.97 -26.73
C LEU A 55 12.48 6.42 -27.19
N GLN A 56 12.76 7.39 -26.32
CA GLN A 56 12.73 8.80 -26.67
C GLN A 56 13.76 9.16 -27.75
N ALA A 57 14.92 8.51 -27.75
CA ALA A 57 15.93 8.69 -28.79
C ALA A 57 15.50 8.12 -30.16
N LYS A 58 14.76 7.00 -30.17
CA LYS A 58 14.28 6.33 -31.39
C LYS A 58 12.97 6.94 -31.93
N GLU A 59 12.04 7.24 -31.04
CA GLU A 59 10.69 7.70 -31.31
C GLU A 59 10.35 8.89 -30.39
N PRO A 60 10.79 10.12 -30.71
CA PRO A 60 10.67 11.27 -29.80
C PRO A 60 9.25 11.62 -29.34
N ASN A 61 8.24 11.20 -30.09
CA ASN A 61 6.83 11.48 -29.84
C ASN A 61 6.03 10.24 -29.41
N TYR A 62 6.69 9.15 -29.02
CA TYR A 62 6.00 7.89 -28.72
C TYR A 62 4.93 8.08 -27.63
N LEU A 63 5.19 8.91 -26.61
CA LEU A 63 4.25 9.22 -25.54
C LEU A 63 2.94 9.89 -25.99
N MET A 64 2.90 10.48 -27.19
CA MET A 64 1.68 11.08 -27.75
C MET A 64 0.75 10.05 -28.38
N SER A 65 1.19 8.79 -28.52
CA SER A 65 0.33 7.74 -29.06
C SER A 65 -0.76 7.38 -28.06
N GLU A 66 -1.96 7.10 -28.58
CA GLU A 66 -3.13 6.70 -27.78
C GLU A 66 -2.79 5.52 -26.86
N ARG A 67 -1.99 4.57 -27.35
CA ARG A 67 -1.59 3.39 -26.59
C ARG A 67 -0.82 3.74 -25.32
N TRP A 68 0.11 4.70 -25.38
CA TRP A 68 0.88 5.11 -24.20
C TRP A 68 0.03 5.94 -23.24
N GLN A 69 -0.90 6.74 -23.75
CA GLN A 69 -1.87 7.46 -22.94
C GLN A 69 -2.79 6.49 -22.17
N GLN A 70 -3.17 5.36 -22.77
CA GLN A 70 -3.94 4.30 -22.10
C GLN A 70 -3.15 3.70 -20.92
N PHE A 71 -1.87 3.36 -21.09
CA PHE A 71 -1.03 2.89 -19.98
C PHE A 71 -0.91 3.95 -18.88
N TRP A 72 -0.74 5.22 -19.24
CA TRP A 72 -0.64 6.30 -18.25
C TRP A 72 -1.93 6.46 -17.44
N THR A 73 -3.07 6.34 -18.10
CA THR A 73 -4.38 6.37 -17.47
C THR A 73 -4.58 5.18 -16.53
N GLN A 74 -4.21 3.96 -16.96
CA GLN A 74 -4.27 2.76 -16.13
C GLN A 74 -3.42 2.89 -14.87
N ILE A 75 -2.15 3.28 -15.02
CA ILE A 75 -1.24 3.47 -13.88
C ILE A 75 -1.81 4.52 -12.94
N ARG A 76 -2.28 5.66 -13.46
CA ARG A 76 -2.86 6.72 -12.62
C ARG A 76 -4.06 6.24 -11.82
N ASN A 77 -4.93 5.43 -12.43
CA ASN A 77 -6.10 4.87 -11.75
C ASN A 77 -5.65 3.90 -10.64
N SER A 78 -4.78 2.93 -10.93
CA SER A 78 -4.28 1.99 -9.93
C SER A 78 -3.54 2.69 -8.78
N GLU A 79 -2.75 3.72 -9.05
CA GLU A 79 -2.09 4.53 -8.01
C GLU A 79 -3.08 5.30 -7.15
N THR A 80 -4.14 5.85 -7.76
CA THR A 80 -5.19 6.56 -7.03
C THR A 80 -5.93 5.60 -6.10
N GLU A 81 -6.30 4.42 -6.59
CA GLU A 81 -6.96 3.38 -5.79
C GLU A 81 -6.07 2.88 -4.65
N LEU A 82 -4.78 2.66 -4.90
CA LEU A 82 -3.81 2.28 -3.87
C LEU A 82 -3.67 3.38 -2.81
N SER A 83 -3.57 4.65 -3.21
CA SER A 83 -3.49 5.78 -2.29
C SER A 83 -4.72 5.84 -1.38
N LEU A 84 -5.91 5.70 -1.95
CA LEU A 84 -7.16 5.67 -1.18
C LEU A 84 -7.19 4.47 -0.21
N ALA A 85 -6.69 3.31 -0.61
CA ALA A 85 -6.61 2.15 0.27
C ALA A 85 -5.64 2.38 1.45
N ILE A 86 -4.48 3.01 1.22
CA ILE A 86 -3.53 3.39 2.27
C ILE A 86 -4.18 4.36 3.26
N GLU A 87 -4.86 5.39 2.76
CA GLU A 87 -5.55 6.39 3.61
C GLU A 87 -6.62 5.73 4.49
N ASN A 88 -7.44 4.85 3.89
CA ASN A 88 -8.46 4.10 4.61
C ASN A 88 -7.85 3.17 5.67
N TYR A 89 -6.77 2.48 5.31
CA TYR A 89 -6.04 1.61 6.23
C TYR A 89 -5.52 2.41 7.43
N GLN A 90 -4.85 3.54 7.19
CA GLN A 90 -4.31 4.40 8.24
C GLN A 90 -5.41 4.91 9.18
N LYS A 91 -6.56 5.30 8.62
CA LYS A 91 -7.73 5.72 9.41
C LYS A 91 -8.25 4.58 10.29
N ASN A 92 -8.37 3.37 9.75
CA ASN A 92 -8.82 2.19 10.51
C ASN A 92 -7.84 1.82 11.62
N LEU A 93 -6.54 1.81 11.34
CA LEU A 93 -5.50 1.55 12.32
C LEU A 93 -5.55 2.55 13.48
N ASN A 94 -5.71 3.85 13.18
CA ASN A 94 -5.85 4.87 14.21
C ASN A 94 -7.06 4.64 15.13
N GLN A 95 -8.19 4.22 14.57
CA GLN A 95 -9.37 3.86 15.38
C GLN A 95 -9.10 2.65 16.27
N THR A 96 -8.45 1.62 15.74
CA THR A 96 -8.06 0.42 16.51
C THR A 96 -7.10 0.78 17.64
N LEU A 97 -6.09 1.59 17.38
CA LEU A 97 -5.15 2.07 18.40
C LEU A 97 -5.85 2.88 19.50
N LEU A 98 -6.83 3.72 19.14
CA LEU A 98 -7.65 4.45 20.12
C LEU A 98 -8.47 3.50 21.00
N LYS A 99 -9.08 2.47 20.42
CA LYS A 99 -9.80 1.43 21.16
C LYS A 99 -8.86 0.70 22.13
N LEU A 100 -7.69 0.25 21.66
CA LEU A 100 -6.69 -0.42 22.49
C LEU A 100 -6.21 0.45 23.65
N ARG A 101 -5.98 1.76 23.42
CA ARG A 101 -5.61 2.71 24.49
C ARG A 101 -6.72 2.84 25.54
N LYS A 102 -7.99 2.88 25.15
CA LYS A 102 -9.12 2.91 26.09
C LYS A 102 -9.19 1.62 26.89
N THR A 103 -9.07 0.47 26.24
CA THR A 103 -9.06 -0.84 26.90
C THR A 103 -7.91 -0.98 27.89
N LYS A 104 -6.68 -0.59 27.50
CA LYS A 104 -5.52 -0.58 28.39
C LYS A 104 -5.78 0.26 29.64
N ARG A 105 -6.32 1.48 29.49
CA ARG A 105 -6.68 2.32 30.64
C ARG A 105 -7.73 1.67 31.54
N ALA A 106 -8.73 1.02 30.97
CA ALA A 106 -9.74 0.30 31.75
C ALA A 106 -9.11 -0.85 32.55
N VAL A 107 -8.29 -1.70 31.91
CA VAL A 107 -7.57 -2.80 32.58
C VAL A 107 -6.65 -2.27 33.68
N SER A 108 -5.91 -1.18 33.43
CA SER A 108 -5.04 -0.58 34.44
C SER A 108 -5.82 -0.08 35.66
N ARG A 109 -7.04 0.46 35.49
CA ARG A 109 -7.92 0.81 36.62
C ARG A 109 -8.37 -0.40 37.42
N TYR A 110 -8.67 -1.52 36.76
CA TYR A 110 -9.01 -2.77 37.44
C TYR A 110 -7.81 -3.36 38.21
N HIS A 111 -6.59 -3.27 37.66
CA HIS A 111 -5.39 -3.71 38.36
C HIS A 111 -5.01 -2.79 39.53
N SER A 112 -5.23 -1.48 39.43
CA SER A 112 -4.97 -0.54 40.53
C SER A 112 -6.08 -0.53 41.59
N GLY A 113 -7.29 -0.97 41.25
CA GLY A 113 -8.44 -1.01 42.17
C GLY A 113 -8.50 -2.25 43.07
N ASN A 114 -7.69 -3.27 42.80
CA ASN A 114 -7.64 -4.51 43.61
C ASN A 114 -6.68 -4.45 44.82
N ALA A 115 -5.95 -3.35 45.02
CA ALA A 115 -5.17 -3.17 46.25
C ALA A 115 -6.00 -2.61 47.42
N ASP A 116 -7.14 -1.95 47.14
CA ASP A 116 -7.90 -1.20 48.15
C ASP A 116 -9.29 -1.77 48.48
N SER A 117 -9.60 -3.01 48.06
CA SER A 117 -10.88 -3.64 48.41
C SER A 117 -10.83 -5.15 48.64
N SER A 118 -9.73 -5.68 49.19
CA SER A 118 -9.82 -6.91 49.99
C SER A 118 -10.41 -6.63 51.37
N GLY A 119 -11.62 -6.06 51.37
CA GLY A 119 -12.53 -6.10 52.51
C GLY A 119 -13.20 -7.47 52.56
N PHE A 120 -12.41 -8.55 52.60
CA PHE A 120 -12.86 -9.72 53.34
C PHE A 120 -12.81 -9.30 54.79
N ILE A 121 -13.97 -8.89 55.30
CA ILE A 121 -14.24 -8.83 56.73
C ILE A 121 -14.12 -10.27 57.22
N ASP A 122 -12.89 -10.67 57.52
CA ASP A 122 -12.60 -11.79 58.41
C ASP A 122 -12.91 -11.31 59.83
N GLY A 123 -13.77 -12.06 60.50
CA GLY A 123 -13.69 -12.19 61.95
C GLY A 123 -14.81 -11.55 62.77
N VAL A 124 -15.66 -12.45 63.27
CA VAL A 124 -16.24 -12.54 64.63
C VAL A 124 -17.30 -11.50 65.02
#